data_AF-A0A2N2PTX4-F1
#
_entry.id   AF-A0A2N2PTX4-F1
#
_cell.length_a   1.000
_cell.length_b   1.000
_cell.length_c   1.000
_cell.angle_alpha   90.00
_cell.angle_beta   90.00
_cell.angle_gamma   90.00
#
_symmetry.space_group_name_H-M   'P 1'
#
loop_
_entity.id
_entity.type
_entity.pdbx_description
1 polymer ?
#
loop_
_entity_poly.entity_id
_entity_poly.type
_entity_poly.pdbx_seq_one_letter_code
_entity_poly.pdbx_strand_id
1 'polypeptide(L)'
;MQAPAGAFTDTVTLTQAPAYGMPPGGNLASAGHVFELAAVYSAGGQPAQLAPGQAYTVTVRYTDAERWAAIEDTLALYWWDGSRWQREPSSAVDVSARTVTAAPDHFSLWAVLGETHRTYLPAALR
;
A
#
# COMPACT_ATOMS: atom_id res chain seq x y z
N MET A 1 3.92 9.75 -4.17
CA MET A 1 4.89 8.82 -4.76
C MET A 1 6.00 9.60 -5.46
N GLN A 2 7.19 9.02 -5.61
CA GLN A 2 8.30 9.62 -6.35
C GLN A 2 9.05 8.53 -7.13
N ALA A 3 9.16 8.68 -8.46
CA ALA A 3 9.92 7.77 -9.31
C ALA A 3 11.31 8.36 -9.63
N PRO A 4 12.39 7.55 -9.64
CA PRO A 4 13.72 8.02 -10.02
C PRO A 4 13.81 8.38 -11.51
N ALA A 5 14.83 9.16 -11.87
CA ALA A 5 15.12 9.42 -13.29
C ALA A 5 15.47 8.10 -14.00
N GLY A 6 14.88 7.88 -15.18
CA GLY A 6 15.05 6.62 -15.92
C GLY A 6 14.21 5.45 -15.40
N ALA A 7 13.28 5.69 -14.46
CA ALA A 7 12.33 4.68 -14.00
C ALA A 7 11.46 4.09 -15.12
N PHE A 8 11.20 4.88 -16.17
CA PHE A 8 10.39 4.51 -17.31
C PHE A 8 11.19 4.64 -18.61
N THR A 9 10.86 3.81 -19.59
CA THR A 9 11.51 3.84 -20.92
C THR A 9 11.03 4.99 -21.80
N ASP A 10 9.91 5.62 -21.45
CA ASP A 10 9.32 6.76 -22.15
C ASP A 10 8.53 7.63 -21.16
N THR A 11 7.96 8.74 -21.65
CA THR A 11 7.13 9.66 -20.88
C THR A 11 5.85 8.97 -20.41
N VAL A 12 5.56 9.10 -19.12
CA VAL A 12 4.38 8.52 -18.50
C VAL A 12 3.56 9.57 -17.76
N THR A 13 2.26 9.37 -17.72
CA THR A 13 1.35 10.04 -16.79
C THR A 13 1.15 9.15 -15.57
N LEU A 14 1.52 9.66 -14.40
CA LEU A 14 1.29 9.00 -13.11
C LEU A 14 -0.03 9.44 -12.52
N THR A 15 -0.83 8.47 -12.07
CA THR A 15 -2.11 8.71 -11.42
C THR A 15 -2.07 8.13 -10.01
N GLN A 16 -2.41 8.96 -9.03
CA GLN A 16 -2.77 8.53 -7.68
C GLN A 16 -4.24 8.85 -7.48
N ALA A 17 -5.06 7.83 -7.21
CA ALA A 17 -6.49 7.99 -6.94
C ALA A 17 -6.85 7.37 -5.58
N PRO A 18 -7.69 8.03 -4.76
CA PRO A 18 -8.26 7.37 -3.60
C PRO A 18 -9.14 6.21 -4.07
N ALA A 19 -9.04 5.07 -3.39
CA ALA A 19 -9.90 3.92 -3.65
C ALA A 19 -11.00 3.84 -2.59
N TYR A 20 -12.25 3.76 -3.03
CA TYR A 20 -13.41 3.64 -2.15
C TYR A 20 -13.76 2.17 -1.93
N GLY A 21 -13.74 1.76 -0.66
CA GLY A 21 -13.91 0.36 -0.29
C GLY A 21 -12.58 -0.39 -0.32
N MET A 22 -12.39 -1.26 0.67
CA MET A 22 -11.21 -2.10 0.79
C MET A 22 -11.63 -3.56 0.56
N PRO A 23 -11.00 -4.29 -0.38
CA PRO A 23 -11.13 -5.74 -0.42
C PRO A 23 -10.91 -6.36 0.97
N PRO A 24 -11.59 -7.47 1.32
CA PRO A 24 -11.53 -8.04 2.66
C PRO A 24 -10.09 -8.22 3.16
N GLY A 25 -9.76 -7.51 4.25
CA GLY A 25 -8.41 -7.48 4.86
C GLY A 25 -8.06 -8.69 5.72
N GLY A 26 -8.98 -9.64 5.88
CA GLY A 26 -8.84 -10.75 6.82
C GLY A 26 -8.69 -10.26 8.27
N ASN A 27 -7.50 -10.48 8.85
CA ASN A 27 -7.18 -10.10 10.23
C ASN A 27 -6.46 -8.74 10.35
N LEU A 28 -6.15 -8.09 9.23
CA LEU A 28 -5.49 -6.80 9.20
C LEU A 28 -6.52 -5.67 9.34
N ALA A 29 -6.19 -4.67 10.14
CA ALA A 29 -6.94 -3.42 10.20
C ALA A 29 -6.34 -2.39 9.25
N SER A 30 -7.20 -1.65 8.56
CA SER A 30 -6.79 -0.52 7.75
C SER A 30 -6.47 0.69 8.63
N ALA A 31 -5.38 1.37 8.32
CA ALA A 31 -5.04 2.67 8.89
C ALA A 31 -5.63 3.84 8.06
N GLY A 32 -6.78 3.62 7.39
CA GLY A 32 -7.52 4.66 6.68
C GLY A 32 -6.98 5.06 5.30
N HIS A 33 -5.83 4.51 4.89
CA HIS A 33 -5.20 4.82 3.60
C HIS A 33 -5.40 3.67 2.63
N VAL A 34 -6.26 3.87 1.62
CA VAL A 34 -6.44 2.95 0.48
C VAL A 34 -6.44 3.78 -0.81
N PHE A 35 -5.54 3.44 -1.74
CA PHE A 35 -5.33 4.23 -2.95
C PHE A 35 -4.80 3.35 -4.08
N GLU A 36 -5.10 3.74 -5.31
CA GLU A 36 -4.54 3.13 -6.51
C GLU A 36 -3.38 3.99 -7.01
N LEU A 37 -2.28 3.32 -7.36
CA LEU A 37 -1.21 3.92 -8.14
C LEU A 37 -1.17 3.27 -9.50
N ALA A 38 -1.27 4.08 -10.55
CA ALA A 38 -1.21 3.64 -11.93
C ALA A 38 -0.29 4.55 -12.75
N ALA A 39 0.27 4.00 -13.82
CA ALA A 39 1.07 4.74 -14.78
C ALA A 39 0.63 4.35 -16.19
N VAL A 40 0.57 5.33 -17.09
CA VAL A 40 0.28 5.09 -18.51
C VAL A 40 1.27 5.84 -19.40
N TYR A 41 1.71 5.22 -20.50
CA TYR A 41 2.58 5.88 -21.48
C TYR A 41 1.81 6.97 -22.22
N SER A 42 2.35 8.18 -22.26
CA SER A 42 1.66 9.34 -22.83
C SER A 42 1.37 9.21 -24.33
N ALA A 43 2.20 8.46 -25.06
CA ALA A 43 2.06 8.29 -26.51
C ALA A 43 0.92 7.33 -26.93
N GLY A 44 0.38 6.51 -26.02
CA GLY A 44 -0.60 5.48 -26.39
C GLY A 44 -1.58 5.05 -25.30
N GLY A 45 -1.50 5.63 -24.10
CA GLY A 45 -2.40 5.35 -22.98
C GLY A 45 -2.29 3.93 -22.41
N GLN A 46 -1.35 3.12 -22.90
CA GLN A 46 -1.13 1.77 -22.41
C GLN A 46 -0.53 1.81 -21.00
N PRO A 47 -0.84 0.83 -20.13
CA PRO A 47 -0.22 0.70 -18.82
C PRO A 47 1.29 0.72 -18.95
N ALA A 48 1.93 1.61 -18.18
CA ALA A 48 3.37 1.70 -18.11
C ALA A 48 3.90 0.78 -17.01
N GLN A 49 5.11 0.30 -17.23
CA GLN A 49 5.86 -0.51 -16.28
C GLN A 49 7.20 0.17 -16.01
N LEU A 50 7.73 -0.06 -14.82
CA LEU A 50 9.09 0.36 -14.50
C LEU A 50 10.09 -0.45 -15.32
N ALA A 51 11.23 0.16 -15.64
CA ALA A 51 12.36 -0.57 -16.22
C ALA A 51 12.86 -1.64 -15.21
N PRO A 52 13.41 -2.77 -15.69
CA PRO A 52 13.88 -3.84 -14.80
C PRO A 52 14.85 -3.33 -13.72
N GLY A 53 14.57 -3.69 -12.46
CA GLY A 53 15.37 -3.28 -11.30
C GLY A 53 15.13 -1.85 -10.82
N GLN A 54 14.18 -1.11 -11.41
CA GLN A 54 13.74 0.18 -10.91
C GLN A 54 12.58 0.03 -9.92
N ALA A 55 12.53 0.94 -8.96
CA ALA A 55 11.45 1.05 -7.98
C ALA A 55 11.10 2.53 -7.78
N TYR A 56 9.88 2.81 -7.31
CA TYR A 56 9.48 4.16 -6.90
C TYR A 56 9.27 4.22 -5.40
N THR A 57 9.44 5.41 -4.81
CA THR A 57 9.19 5.62 -3.39
C THR A 57 7.73 5.97 -3.14
N VAL A 58 7.12 5.26 -2.19
CA VAL A 58 5.84 5.60 -1.58
C VAL A 58 6.11 6.05 -0.15
N THR A 59 5.57 7.20 0.23
CA THR A 59 5.55 7.67 1.62
C THR A 59 4.12 8.03 1.96
N VAL A 60 3.55 7.34 2.95
CA VAL A 60 2.22 7.61 3.49
C VAL A 60 2.39 8.15 4.88
N ARG A 61 1.85 9.35 5.13
CA ARG A 61 1.73 9.91 6.48
C ARG A 61 0.42 9.44 7.08
N TYR A 62 0.43 9.10 8.37
CA TYR A 62 -0.77 8.70 9.09
C TYR A 62 -0.91 9.47 10.41
N THR A 63 -2.11 9.42 10.98
CA THR A 63 -2.43 9.99 12.30
C THR A 63 -2.95 8.93 13.26
N ASP A 64 -2.92 9.21 14.56
CA ASP A 64 -3.44 8.30 15.59
C ASP A 64 -4.93 7.97 15.38
N ALA A 65 -5.71 8.94 14.88
CA ALA A 65 -7.14 8.76 14.58
C ALA A 65 -7.38 7.82 13.39
N GLU A 66 -6.46 7.81 12.41
CA GLU A 66 -6.57 6.95 11.22
C GLU A 66 -6.16 5.50 11.50
N ARG A 67 -5.26 5.28 12.46
CA ARG A 67 -4.77 3.95 12.82
C ARG A 67 -5.86 3.07 13.47
N TRP A 68 -6.84 3.68 14.15
CA TRP A 68 -7.89 2.99 14.89
C TRP A 68 -7.32 1.87 15.80
N ALA A 69 -7.68 0.61 15.54
CA ALA A 69 -7.28 -0.55 16.32
C ALA A 69 -5.96 -1.19 15.85
N ALA A 70 -5.37 -0.73 14.75
CA ALA A 70 -4.13 -1.28 14.24
C ALA A 70 -2.96 -1.01 15.21
N ILE A 71 -2.13 -2.00 15.45
CA ILE A 71 -0.92 -1.87 16.27
C ILE A 71 0.13 -1.12 15.45
N GLU A 72 0.62 0.01 15.96
CA GLU A 72 1.36 1.00 15.17
C GLU A 72 2.67 0.49 14.58
N ASP A 73 3.44 -0.25 15.34
CA ASP A 73 4.72 -0.83 14.91
C ASP A 73 4.57 -1.99 13.91
N THR A 74 3.34 -2.46 13.68
CA THR A 74 3.01 -3.47 12.67
C THR A 74 2.54 -2.87 11.35
N LEU A 75 2.38 -1.55 11.28
CA LEU A 75 1.92 -0.90 10.05
C LEU A 75 2.90 -1.15 8.90
N ALA A 76 2.34 -1.52 7.75
CA ALA A 76 3.08 -1.65 6.52
C ALA A 76 2.20 -1.31 5.32
N LEU A 77 2.84 -1.09 4.18
CA LEU A 77 2.19 -0.96 2.90
C LEU A 77 1.89 -2.36 2.35
N TYR A 78 0.67 -2.56 1.87
CA TYR A 78 0.21 -3.80 1.27
C TYR A 78 -0.35 -3.52 -0.12
N TRP A 79 -0.11 -4.42 -1.07
CA TRP A 79 -0.77 -4.42 -2.37
C TRP A 79 -1.80 -5.53 -2.46
N TRP A 80 -2.84 -5.30 -3.26
CA TRP A 80 -3.85 -6.31 -3.55
C TRP A 80 -3.42 -7.17 -4.75
N ASP A 81 -3.33 -8.49 -4.57
CA ASP A 81 -2.93 -9.42 -5.65
C ASP A 81 -4.08 -9.94 -6.50
N GLY A 82 -5.30 -9.45 -6.26
CA GLY A 82 -6.54 -9.98 -6.83
C GLY A 82 -7.31 -10.89 -5.87
N SER A 83 -6.67 -11.42 -4.84
CA SER A 83 -7.25 -12.38 -3.91
C SER A 83 -6.98 -12.08 -2.43
N ARG A 84 -5.81 -11.53 -2.11
CA ARG A 84 -5.37 -11.21 -0.75
C ARG A 84 -4.44 -10.00 -0.76
N TRP A 85 -4.35 -9.37 0.41
CA TRP A 85 -3.37 -8.33 0.67
C TRP A 85 -2.00 -8.96 0.90
N GLN A 86 -1.02 -8.49 0.15
CA GLN A 86 0.37 -8.92 0.20
C GLN A 86 1.22 -7.79 0.77
N ARG A 87 2.00 -8.09 1.81
CA ARG A 87 2.90 -7.10 2.40
C ARG A 87 3.96 -6.73 1.37
N GLU A 88 4.15 -5.44 1.16
CA GLU A 88 5.26 -4.94 0.35
C GLU A 88 6.58 -5.22 1.07
N PRO A 89 7.50 -6.01 0.48
CA PRO A 89 8.74 -6.42 1.16
C PRO A 89 9.58 -5.23 1.62
N SER A 90 9.62 -4.16 0.82
CA SER A 90 10.38 -2.95 1.11
C SER A 90 9.74 -2.03 2.15
N SER A 91 8.55 -2.36 2.67
CA SER A 91 7.81 -1.48 3.55
C SER A 91 8.41 -1.42 4.96
N ALA A 92 8.55 -0.20 5.47
CA ALA A 92 8.96 0.13 6.82
C ALA A 92 8.10 1.26 7.41
N VAL A 93 7.75 1.13 8.69
CA VAL A 93 7.10 2.17 9.48
C VAL A 93 8.14 2.92 10.31
N ASP A 94 8.04 4.25 10.32
CA ASP A 94 8.68 5.13 11.28
C ASP A 94 7.59 5.72 12.17
N VAL A 95 7.48 5.17 13.38
CA VAL A 95 6.49 5.55 14.39
C VAL A 95 6.72 6.98 14.88
N SER A 96 7.98 7.42 14.95
CA SER A 96 8.32 8.77 15.40
C SER A 96 7.92 9.84 14.40
N ALA A 97 8.11 9.56 13.10
CA ALA A 97 7.73 10.44 12.01
C ALA A 97 6.27 10.24 11.55
N ARG A 98 5.60 9.19 12.02
CA ARG A 98 4.26 8.76 11.62
C ARG A 98 4.15 8.55 10.12
N THR A 99 5.11 7.80 9.58
CA THR A 99 5.19 7.50 8.15
C THR A 99 5.40 6.03 7.88
N VAL A 100 4.72 5.51 6.87
CA VAL A 100 5.06 4.25 6.21
C VAL A 100 5.74 4.57 4.89
N THR A 101 6.95 4.05 4.70
CA THR A 101 7.71 4.20 3.45
C THR A 101 7.90 2.83 2.80
N ALA A 102 7.88 2.78 1.47
CA ALA A 102 8.18 1.58 0.68
C ALA A 102 8.81 1.94 -0.66
N ALA A 103 9.47 0.97 -1.28
CA ALA A 103 10.07 1.05 -2.61
C ALA A 103 9.55 -0.06 -3.56
N PRO A 104 8.24 -0.08 -3.87
CA PRO A 104 7.68 -1.05 -4.80
C PRO A 104 8.17 -0.85 -6.24
N ASP A 105 8.15 -1.95 -7.00
CA ASP A 105 8.55 -2.04 -8.41
C ASP A 105 7.35 -2.22 -9.37
N HIS A 106 6.13 -2.14 -8.85
CA HIS A 106 4.90 -2.39 -9.59
C HIS A 106 3.77 -1.44 -9.16
N PHE A 107 2.76 -1.33 -10.02
CA PHE A 107 1.55 -0.53 -9.80
C PHE A 107 0.42 -1.44 -9.33
N SER A 108 -0.40 -0.96 -8.39
CA SER A 108 -1.47 -1.77 -7.78
C SER A 108 -2.47 -0.90 -7.02
N LEU A 109 -3.49 -1.56 -6.48
CA LEU A 109 -4.26 -1.08 -5.35
C LEU A 109 -3.46 -1.30 -4.07
N TRP A 110 -3.26 -0.22 -3.32
CA TRP A 110 -2.45 -0.17 -2.12
C TRP A 110 -3.28 0.15 -0.89
N ALA A 111 -2.88 -0.37 0.27
CA ALA A 111 -3.41 0.03 1.56
C ALA A 111 -2.31 0.07 2.63
N VAL A 112 -2.46 0.96 3.61
CA VAL A 112 -1.69 0.86 4.87
C VAL A 112 -2.49 0.02 5.85
N LEU A 113 -1.94 -1.13 6.22
CA LEU A 113 -2.58 -2.09 7.11
C LEU A 113 -1.66 -2.43 8.28
N GLY A 114 -2.25 -2.84 9.40
CA GLY A 114 -1.54 -3.36 10.56
C GLY A 114 -2.27 -4.51 11.24
N GLU A 115 -1.58 -5.21 12.11
CA GLU A 115 -2.16 -6.24 12.96
C GLU A 115 -3.09 -5.64 14.01
N THR A 116 -3.94 -6.48 14.59
CA THR A 116 -4.81 -6.11 15.72
C THR A 116 -4.71 -7.16 16.81
N HIS A 117 -4.88 -6.76 18.07
CA HIS A 117 -5.04 -7.71 19.16
C HIS A 117 -6.42 -8.38 19.08
N ARG A 118 -6.52 -9.48 18.32
CA ARG A 118 -7.72 -10.34 18.30
C ARG A 118 -7.54 -11.52 19.25
N THR A 119 -8.23 -11.47 20.37
CA THR A 119 -8.50 -12.67 21.20
C THR A 119 -9.66 -13.45 20.59
N TYR A 120 -9.39 -14.68 20.15
CA TYR A 120 -10.45 -15.63 19.79
C TYR A 120 -11.07 -16.21 21.06
N LEU A 121 -12.35 -15.91 21.29
CA LEU A 121 -13.14 -16.63 22.28
C LEU A 121 -13.51 -18.01 21.71
N PRO A 122 -13.20 -19.11 22.38
CA PRO A 122 -13.67 -20.42 21.95
C PRO A 122 -15.20 -20.44 22.02
N ALA A 123 -15.85 -20.81 20.91
CA ALA A 123 -17.27 -21.11 20.93
C ALA A 123 -17.47 -22.44 21.66
N ALA A 124 -17.88 -22.38 22.93
CA ALA A 124 -18.42 -23.56 23.59
C ALA A 124 -19.82 -23.83 22.99
N LEU A 125 -19.89 -24.66 21.96
CA LEU A 125 -21.16 -25.28 21.58
C LEU A 125 -21.58 -26.20 22.73
N ARG A 126 -22.77 -25.96 23.27
CA ARG A 126 -23.49 -26.90 24.13
C ARG A 126 -24.50 -27.66 23.29
#